data_AF-A0A530BPE9-F1
#
_entry.id   AF-A0A530BPE9-F1
#
_cell.length_a   1.000
_cell.length_b   1.000
_cell.length_c   1.000
_cell.angle_alpha   90.00
_cell.angle_beta   90.00
_cell.angle_gamma   90.00
#
_symmetry.space_group_name_H-M   'P 1'
#
loop_
_entity.id
_entity.type
_entity.pdbx_description
1 polymer ?
#
loop_
_entity_poly.entity_id
_entity_poly.type
_entity_poly.pdbx_seq_one_letter_code
_entity_poly.pdbx_strand_id
1 'polypeptide(L)'
;AEDEGWAPADGFERFAFNVVANIVTGIGFALILVAVSEFAGGIGSWRQGVFWGLAGFAVFTLAPGLGLPPELPAMPAAELLPRQIWWTATAVATAAGLGLIAFRKSLPLA
;
A
#
# COMPACT_ATOMS: atom_id res chain seq x y z
N ALA A 1 -7.40 34.22 14.04
CA ALA A 1 -6.20 33.42 14.27
C ALA A 1 -6.62 32.00 14.03
N GLU A 2 -6.14 31.37 12.97
CA GLU A 2 -6.25 29.92 12.83
C GLU A 2 -5.40 29.32 13.95
N ASP A 3 -6.01 28.54 14.84
CA ASP A 3 -5.25 27.79 15.84
C ASP A 3 -4.36 26.80 15.09
N GLU A 4 -3.05 27.04 15.10
CA GLU A 4 -2.08 26.06 14.63
C GLU A 4 -2.28 24.78 15.46
N GLY A 5 -2.82 23.74 14.81
CA GLY A 5 -3.04 22.43 15.43
C GLY A 5 -1.72 21.89 15.99
N TRP A 6 -1.79 21.21 17.12
CA TRP A 6 -0.60 20.64 17.78
C TRP A 6 0.24 19.79 16.82
N ALA A 7 1.55 19.99 16.82
CA ALA A 7 2.53 19.19 16.10
C ALA A 7 3.72 18.82 17.02
N PRO A 8 4.34 17.63 16.84
CA PRO A 8 5.52 17.24 17.60
C PRO A 8 6.69 18.22 17.41
N ALA A 9 7.48 18.49 18.46
CA ALA A 9 8.67 19.33 18.32
C ALA A 9 9.74 18.63 17.46
N ASP A 10 10.51 19.43 16.72
CA ASP A 10 11.61 18.93 15.91
C ASP A 10 12.68 18.23 16.77
N GLY A 11 13.35 17.25 16.18
CA GLY A 11 14.35 16.41 16.85
C GLY A 11 13.79 15.07 17.30
N PHE A 12 14.02 14.71 18.57
CA PHE A 12 13.71 13.38 19.08
C PHE A 12 12.21 13.08 19.10
N GLU A 13 11.39 14.06 19.51
CA GLU A 13 9.94 13.87 19.63
C GLU A 13 9.30 13.51 18.29
N ARG A 14 9.55 14.31 17.23
CA ARG A 14 9.09 14.01 15.87
C ARG A 14 9.60 12.66 15.36
N PHE A 15 10.84 12.29 15.65
CA PHE A 15 11.39 10.99 15.24
C PHE A 15 10.66 9.83 15.94
N ALA A 16 10.47 9.91 17.25
CA ALA A 16 9.80 8.89 18.05
C ALA A 16 8.34 8.70 17.58
N PHE A 17 7.59 9.79 17.39
CA PHE A 17 6.23 9.70 16.86
C PHE A 17 6.19 9.12 15.44
N ASN A 18 7.14 9.47 14.57
CA ASN A 18 7.23 8.86 13.23
C ASN A 18 7.49 7.35 13.32
N VAL A 19 8.38 6.90 14.19
CA VAL A 19 8.66 5.46 14.38
C VAL A 19 7.39 4.74 14.84
N VAL A 20 6.72 5.25 15.87
CA VAL A 20 5.49 4.65 16.40
C VAL A 20 4.39 4.65 15.34
N ALA A 21 4.19 5.75 14.62
CA ALA A 21 3.19 5.86 13.56
C ALA A 21 3.44 4.83 12.45
N ASN A 22 4.68 4.64 12.02
CA ASN A 22 5.03 3.64 11.02
C ASN A 22 4.82 2.20 11.52
N ILE A 23 5.18 1.91 12.79
CA ILE A 23 4.95 0.59 13.39
C ILE A 23 3.45 0.27 13.43
N VAL A 24 2.63 1.19 13.94
CA VAL A 24 1.18 1.00 14.03
C VAL A 24 0.56 0.84 12.64
N THR A 25 0.99 1.65 11.68
CA THR A 25 0.53 1.55 10.28
C THR A 25 0.90 0.19 9.67
N GLY A 26 2.15 -0.26 9.90
CA GLY A 26 2.62 -1.56 9.44
C GLY A 26 1.83 -2.72 10.05
N ILE A 27 1.51 -2.66 11.34
CA ILE A 27 0.64 -3.65 12.01
C ILE A 27 -0.75 -3.64 11.38
N GLY A 28 -1.37 -2.47 11.20
CA GLY A 28 -2.68 -2.35 10.58
C GLY A 28 -2.73 -2.98 9.18
N PHE A 29 -1.71 -2.70 8.36
CA PHE A 29 -1.60 -3.27 7.02
C PHE A 29 -1.37 -4.79 7.05
N ALA A 30 -0.54 -5.28 7.99
CA ALA A 30 -0.31 -6.72 8.18
C ALA A 30 -1.61 -7.46 8.56
N LEU A 31 -2.44 -6.86 9.42
CA LEU A 31 -3.74 -7.45 9.79
C LEU A 31 -4.69 -7.55 8.59
N ILE A 32 -4.72 -6.53 7.72
CA ILE A 32 -5.50 -6.58 6.47
C ILE A 32 -4.98 -7.70 5.57
N LEU A 33 -3.65 -7.81 5.38
CA LEU A 33 -3.05 -8.87 4.57
C LEU A 33 -3.40 -10.26 5.12
N VAL A 34 -3.31 -10.46 6.44
CA VAL A 34 -3.70 -11.73 7.08
C VAL A 34 -5.17 -12.03 6.81
N ALA A 35 -6.08 -11.07 7.07
CA ALA A 35 -7.50 -11.26 6.82
C ALA A 35 -7.81 -11.60 5.34
N VAL A 36 -7.16 -10.94 4.39
CA VAL A 36 -7.31 -11.24 2.96
C VAL A 36 -6.73 -12.62 2.61
N SER A 37 -5.61 -12.98 3.21
CA SER A 37 -4.95 -14.27 2.95
C SER A 37 -5.78 -15.47 3.39
N GLU A 38 -6.64 -15.33 4.41
CA GLU A 38 -7.52 -16.42 4.86
C GLU A 38 -8.51 -16.85 3.76
N PHE A 39 -8.98 -15.91 2.91
CA PHE A 39 -9.81 -16.25 1.74
C PHE A 39 -9.07 -17.09 0.69
N ALA A 40 -7.74 -17.13 0.78
CA ALA A 40 -6.83 -17.85 -0.10
C ALA A 40 -6.19 -19.08 0.58
N GLY A 41 -6.68 -19.49 1.76
CA GLY A 41 -6.15 -20.64 2.52
C GLY A 41 -5.10 -20.28 3.57
N GLY A 42 -4.92 -18.99 3.88
CA GLY A 42 -4.07 -18.49 4.96
C GLY A 42 -2.57 -18.43 4.63
N ILE A 43 -1.79 -17.85 5.55
CA ILE A 43 -0.32 -17.79 5.49
C ILE A 43 0.25 -18.90 6.39
N GLY A 44 0.63 -20.04 5.81
CA GLY A 44 1.18 -21.18 6.54
C GLY A 44 2.70 -21.18 6.70
N SER A 45 3.43 -20.30 5.99
CA SER A 45 4.89 -20.24 6.06
C SER A 45 5.44 -18.83 5.88
N TRP A 46 6.65 -18.57 6.38
CA TRP A 46 7.33 -17.28 6.23
C TRP A 46 7.52 -16.88 4.75
N ARG A 47 7.75 -17.87 3.86
CA ARG A 47 7.90 -17.63 2.42
C ARG A 47 6.62 -17.10 1.80
N GLN A 48 5.47 -17.71 2.15
CA GLN A 48 4.16 -17.21 1.73
C GLN A 48 3.93 -15.80 2.26
N GLY A 49 4.29 -15.53 3.52
CA GLY A 49 4.22 -14.18 4.09
C GLY A 49 5.02 -13.15 3.29
N VAL A 50 6.24 -13.48 2.87
CA VAL A 50 7.05 -12.61 1.99
C VAL A 50 6.37 -12.36 0.65
N PHE A 51 5.80 -13.39 0.01
CA PHE A 51 5.08 -13.20 -1.25
C PHE A 51 3.81 -12.35 -1.10
N TRP A 52 3.05 -12.53 -0.02
CA TRP A 52 1.90 -11.67 0.31
C TRP A 52 2.33 -10.22 0.54
N GLY A 53 3.43 -10.01 1.27
CA GLY A 53 4.01 -8.68 1.48
C GLY A 53 4.46 -8.01 0.19
N LEU A 54 5.18 -8.74 -0.68
CA LEU A 54 5.61 -8.25 -2.00
C LEU A 54 4.42 -7.94 -2.91
N ALA A 55 3.38 -8.77 -2.89
CA ALA A 55 2.15 -8.52 -3.65
C ALA A 55 1.44 -7.25 -3.14
N GLY A 56 1.30 -7.09 -1.82
CA GLY A 56 0.75 -5.86 -1.22
C GLY A 56 1.55 -4.61 -1.61
N PHE A 57 2.88 -4.67 -1.49
CA PHE A 57 3.77 -3.59 -1.91
C PHE A 57 3.60 -3.25 -3.40
N ALA A 58 3.53 -4.28 -4.26
CA ALA A 58 3.34 -4.09 -5.69
C ALA A 58 2.02 -3.37 -6.01
N VAL A 59 0.94 -3.76 -5.33
CA VAL A 59 -0.42 -3.22 -5.53
C VAL A 59 -0.57 -1.79 -5.04
N PHE A 60 -0.13 -1.48 -3.82
CA PHE A 60 -0.45 -0.21 -3.17
C PHE A 60 0.66 0.85 -3.27
N THR A 61 1.89 0.46 -3.60
CA THR A 61 3.04 1.37 -3.62
C THR A 61 3.75 1.39 -4.97
N LEU A 62 4.23 0.23 -5.44
CA LEU A 62 5.06 0.20 -6.64
C LEU A 62 4.26 0.61 -7.88
N ALA A 63 3.18 -0.10 -8.21
CA ALA A 63 2.44 0.14 -9.45
C ALA A 63 1.79 1.54 -9.49
N PRO A 64 1.14 2.04 -8.42
CA PRO A 64 0.62 3.41 -8.42
C PRO A 64 1.71 4.49 -8.48
N GLY A 65 2.88 4.20 -7.92
CA GLY A 65 4.05 5.09 -7.96
C GLY A 65 4.70 5.18 -9.35
N LEU A 66 4.46 4.19 -10.21
CA LEU A 66 4.87 4.25 -11.61
C LEU A 66 3.88 5.12 -12.39
N GLY A 67 4.38 6.23 -12.96
CA GLY A 67 3.61 7.09 -13.88
C GLY A 67 3.16 8.44 -13.31
N LEU A 68 3.29 8.68 -12.00
CA LEU A 68 3.06 9.99 -11.39
C LEU A 68 4.38 10.55 -10.84
N PRO A 69 5.15 11.32 -11.63
CA PRO A 69 6.33 11.99 -11.11
C PRO A 69 5.95 12.92 -9.94
N PRO A 70 6.83 13.04 -8.93
CA PRO A 70 6.58 13.92 -7.79
C PRO A 70 6.41 15.36 -8.27
N GLU A 71 5.51 16.08 -7.63
CA GLU A 71 5.34 17.51 -7.89
C GLU A 71 6.59 18.27 -7.44
N LEU A 72 7.02 19.25 -8.24
CA LEU A 72 8.12 20.12 -7.84
C LEU A 72 7.65 21.08 -6.74
N PRO A 73 8.51 21.40 -5.76
CA PRO A 73 8.23 22.45 -4.79
C PRO A 73 7.80 23.75 -5.51
N ALA A 74 6.76 24.40 -5.00
CA ALA A 74 6.16 25.63 -5.55
C ALA A 74 5.39 25.51 -6.89
N MET A 75 5.11 24.32 -7.42
CA MET A 75 4.09 24.17 -8.45
C MET A 75 2.67 24.27 -7.87
N PRO A 76 1.69 24.80 -8.63
CA PRO A 76 0.28 24.63 -8.28
C PRO A 76 0.00 23.14 -8.09
N ALA A 77 -0.62 22.77 -6.98
CA ALA A 77 -0.96 21.37 -6.70
C ALA A 77 -1.71 20.79 -7.89
N ALA A 78 -1.25 19.66 -8.45
CA ALA A 78 -1.98 19.04 -9.55
C ALA A 78 -3.35 18.59 -9.05
N GLU A 79 -4.32 18.51 -9.96
CA GLU A 79 -5.67 18.13 -9.57
C GLU A 79 -5.69 16.77 -8.85
N LEU A 80 -6.29 16.76 -7.66
CA LEU A 80 -6.33 15.58 -6.79
C LEU A 80 -7.09 14.42 -7.42
N LEU A 81 -8.16 14.72 -8.15
CA LEU A 81 -9.06 13.72 -8.72
C LEU A 81 -8.34 12.81 -9.74
N PRO A 82 -7.60 13.33 -10.74
CA PRO A 82 -6.76 12.51 -11.61
C PRO A 82 -5.80 11.57 -10.86
N ARG A 83 -5.16 12.05 -9.78
CA ARG A 83 -4.24 11.23 -8.97
C ARG A 83 -4.96 10.09 -8.26
N GLN A 84 -6.13 10.36 -7.70
CA GLN A 84 -6.99 9.35 -7.05
C GLN A 84 -7.47 8.30 -8.05
N ILE A 85 -7.89 8.73 -9.25
CA ILE A 85 -8.29 7.83 -10.33
C ILE A 85 -7.13 6.93 -10.73
N TRP A 86 -5.94 7.52 -10.98
CA TRP A 86 -4.75 6.76 -11.35
C TRP A 86 -4.37 5.75 -10.27
N TRP A 87 -4.28 6.19 -9.02
CA TRP A 87 -3.91 5.33 -7.90
C TRP A 87 -4.88 4.16 -7.74
N THR A 88 -6.19 4.44 -7.80
CA THR A 88 -7.21 3.39 -7.64
C THR A 88 -7.20 2.42 -8.82
N ALA A 89 -7.13 2.93 -10.05
CA ALA A 89 -7.12 2.10 -11.26
C ALA A 89 -5.90 1.17 -11.30
N THR A 90 -4.71 1.70 -10.99
CA THR A 90 -3.47 0.91 -10.96
C THR A 90 -3.46 -0.13 -9.84
N ALA A 91 -3.94 0.23 -8.64
CA ALA A 91 -4.07 -0.71 -7.53
C ALA A 91 -5.02 -1.86 -7.89
N VAL A 92 -6.22 -1.56 -8.42
CA VAL A 92 -7.20 -2.57 -8.81
C VAL A 92 -6.67 -3.45 -9.95
N ALA A 93 -6.08 -2.86 -10.99
CA ALA A 93 -5.53 -3.60 -12.12
C ALA A 93 -4.39 -4.54 -11.70
N THR A 94 -3.50 -4.07 -10.81
CA THR A 94 -2.38 -4.87 -10.30
C THR A 94 -2.86 -6.00 -9.41
N ALA A 95 -3.81 -5.72 -8.50
CA ALA A 95 -4.40 -6.74 -7.64
C ALA A 95 -5.13 -7.83 -8.47
N ALA A 96 -5.89 -7.42 -9.49
CA ALA A 96 -6.55 -8.34 -10.40
C ALA A 96 -5.54 -9.20 -11.18
N GLY A 97 -4.49 -8.60 -11.75
CA GLY A 97 -3.46 -9.32 -12.49
C GLY A 97 -2.72 -10.35 -11.63
N LEU A 98 -2.30 -9.95 -10.43
CA LEU A 98 -1.67 -10.87 -9.47
C LEU A 98 -2.64 -11.98 -9.02
N GLY A 99 -3.90 -11.66 -8.78
CA GLY A 99 -4.94 -12.63 -8.43
C GLY A 99 -5.15 -13.67 -9.54
N LEU A 100 -5.17 -13.26 -10.81
CA LEU A 100 -5.28 -14.17 -11.96
C LEU A 100 -4.08 -15.12 -12.07
N ILE A 101 -2.88 -14.65 -11.74
CA ILE A 101 -1.66 -15.48 -11.75
C ILE A 101 -1.66 -16.45 -10.57
N ALA A 102 -1.96 -15.96 -9.36
CA ALA A 102 -1.86 -16.74 -8.12
C ALA A 102 -2.98 -17.79 -7.98
N PHE A 103 -4.19 -17.48 -8.43
CA PHE A 103 -5.38 -18.34 -8.27
C PHE A 103 -5.80 -19.06 -9.56
N ARG A 104 -4.89 -19.22 -10.52
CA ARG A 104 -5.16 -19.99 -11.73
C ARG A 104 -5.55 -21.43 -11.36
N LYS A 105 -6.83 -21.79 -11.53
CA LYS A 105 -7.24 -23.20 -11.63
C LYS A 105 -6.59 -23.76 -12.91
N SER A 106 -5.88 -24.89 -12.80
CA SER A 106 -5.48 -25.66 -13.97
C SER A 106 -6.71 -25.85 -14.87
N LEU A 107 -6.59 -25.48 -16.15
CA LEU A 107 -7.64 -25.77 -17.12
C LEU A 107 -7.98 -27.26 -17.01
N PRO A 108 -9.25 -27.68 -17.04
CA PRO A 108 -9.65 -29.09 -16.95
C PRO A 108 -9.22 -29.94 -18.17
N LEU A 109 -8.26 -29.47 -18.96
CA LEU A 109 -7.69 -30.12 -20.14
C LEU A 109 -6.18 -30.37 -20.00
N ALA A 110 -5.65 -30.38 -18.78
CA ALA A 110 -4.29 -30.81 -18.46
C ALA A 110 -4.30 -32.21 -17.83
#